data_AF-A0A445DC96-F1
#
_entry.id   AF-A0A445DC96-F1
#
_cell.length_a   1.000
_cell.length_b   1.000
_cell.length_c   1.000
_cell.angle_alpha   90.00
_cell.angle_beta   90.00
_cell.angle_gamma   90.00
#
_symmetry.space_group_name_H-M   'P 1'
#
loop_
_entity.id
_entity.type
_entity.pdbx_description
1 polymer ?
#
loop_
_entity_poly.entity_id
_entity_poly.type
_entity_poly.pdbx_seq_one_letter_code
_entity_poly.pdbx_strand_id
1 'polypeptide(L)'
;MVMVVSTAAWIHLVNAVQIAWLIPGYVILEVLDRWTSLVWLVGAVSSSVLHSILSYYSNRATCKLGRHRPFIFAGVIAVTIAFLTIGFAADISYAFGDNLSEKARPRALAIFKIGLLMLEISINMIDARCKDFLDDLASRDQRTI
;
A
#
# COMPACT_ATOMS: atom_id res chain seq x y z
N MET A 1 -3.22 17.95 14.04
CA MET A 1 -2.27 16.92 14.50
C MET A 1 -2.94 15.60 14.84
N VAL A 2 -3.95 15.54 15.72
CA VAL A 2 -4.60 14.29 16.17
C VAL A 2 -5.01 13.36 15.01
N MET A 3 -5.65 13.89 13.96
CA MET A 3 -6.06 13.08 12.81
C MET A 3 -4.89 12.37 12.12
N VAL A 4 -3.76 13.05 11.91
CA VAL A 4 -2.58 12.49 11.19
C VAL A 4 -1.87 11.44 12.03
N VAL A 5 -1.71 11.71 13.33
CA VAL A 5 -1.09 10.75 14.26
C VAL A 5 -1.95 9.48 14.36
N SER A 6 -3.28 9.63 14.36
CA SER A 6 -4.20 8.49 14.32
C SER A 6 -4.07 7.70 13.01
N THR A 7 -3.93 8.35 11.85
CA THR A 7 -3.72 7.64 10.58
C THR A 7 -2.39 6.91 10.56
N ALA A 8 -1.31 7.55 11.01
CA ALA A 8 0.02 6.94 11.08
C ALA A 8 0.06 5.71 11.99
N ALA A 9 -0.57 5.80 13.17
CA ALA A 9 -0.71 4.65 14.07
C ALA A 9 -1.45 3.49 13.41
N TRP A 10 -2.52 3.78 12.65
CA TRP A 10 -3.28 2.76 11.94
C TRP A 10 -2.46 2.09 10.82
N ILE A 11 -1.71 2.88 10.04
CA ILE A 11 -0.81 2.39 8.97
C ILE A 11 0.25 1.44 9.55
N HIS A 12 0.90 1.83 10.66
CA HIS A 12 1.89 0.98 11.31
C HIS A 12 1.30 -0.32 11.84
N LEU A 13 0.08 -0.27 12.39
CA LEU A 13 -0.62 -1.46 12.85
C LEU A 13 -0.95 -2.41 11.70
N VAL A 14 -1.44 -1.89 10.57
CA VAL A 14 -1.72 -2.69 9.37
C VAL A 14 -0.45 -3.31 8.82
N ASN A 15 0.63 -2.53 8.71
CA ASN A 15 1.92 -3.05 8.25
C ASN A 15 2.45 -4.17 9.16
N ALA A 16 2.35 -3.99 10.49
CA ALA A 16 2.76 -5.02 11.45
C ALA A 16 1.93 -6.31 11.30
N VAL A 17 0.61 -6.20 11.15
CA VAL A 17 -0.28 -7.35 10.92
C VAL A 17 0.04 -8.04 9.59
N GLN A 18 0.30 -7.26 8.54
CA GLN A 18 0.66 -7.80 7.23
C GLN A 18 1.96 -8.58 7.29
N ILE A 19 3.02 -8.03 7.89
CA ILE A 19 4.31 -8.72 8.07
C ILE A 19 4.13 -9.98 8.94
N ALA A 20 3.37 -9.89 10.02
CA ALA A 20 3.08 -11.02 10.90
C ALA A 20 2.33 -12.16 10.20
N TRP A 21 1.51 -11.86 9.19
CA TRP A 21 0.79 -12.87 8.41
C TRP A 21 1.59 -13.38 7.20
N LEU A 22 2.40 -12.51 6.57
CA LEU A 22 3.27 -12.87 5.44
C LEU A 22 4.36 -13.86 5.87
N ILE A 23 5.01 -13.63 7.02
CA ILE A 23 6.16 -14.44 7.48
C ILE A 23 5.79 -15.94 7.59
N PRO A 24 4.71 -16.34 8.29
CA PRO A 24 4.30 -17.75 8.34
C PRO A 24 3.86 -18.29 6.98
N GLY A 25 3.15 -17.50 6.18
CA GLY A 25 2.68 -17.92 4.85
C GLY A 25 3.85 -18.25 3.92
N TYR A 26 4.93 -17.48 3.97
CA TYR A 26 6.12 -17.73 3.17
C TYR A 26 6.94 -18.93 3.67
N VAL A 27 7.05 -19.12 4.99
CA VAL A 27 7.77 -20.26 5.58
C VAL A 27 7.08 -21.59 5.25
N ILE A 28 5.74 -21.62 5.27
CA ILE A 28 4.96 -22.85 5.03
C ILE A 28 4.94 -23.25 3.55
N LEU A 29 5.08 -22.31 2.61
CA LEU A 29 4.97 -22.61 1.18
C LEU A 29 6.27 -23.12 0.53
N GLU A 30 7.43 -23.16 1.20
CA GLU A 30 8.77 -23.53 0.68
C GLU A 30 9.24 -22.83 -0.62
N VAL A 31 8.38 -22.04 -1.28
CA VAL A 31 8.64 -21.24 -2.48
C VAL A 31 9.17 -19.86 -2.05
N LEU A 32 10.27 -19.88 -1.29
CA LEU A 32 10.67 -18.72 -0.49
C LEU A 32 11.57 -17.71 -1.22
N ASP A 33 12.32 -18.11 -2.24
CA ASP A 33 13.47 -17.29 -2.63
C ASP A 33 13.12 -16.11 -3.57
N ARG A 34 12.30 -16.35 -4.60
CA ARG A 34 12.11 -15.35 -5.67
C ARG A 34 10.97 -14.36 -5.42
N TRP A 35 9.90 -14.81 -4.76
CA TRP A 35 8.68 -14.00 -4.59
C TRP A 35 8.74 -13.08 -3.38
N THR A 36 9.34 -13.51 -2.28
CA THR A 36 9.57 -12.69 -1.10
C THR A 36 10.43 -11.48 -1.48
N SER A 37 11.55 -11.74 -2.17
CA SER A 37 12.45 -10.71 -2.69
C SER A 37 11.74 -9.71 -3.61
N LEU A 38 10.79 -10.16 -4.44
CA LEU A 38 9.99 -9.29 -5.29
C LEU A 38 9.04 -8.37 -4.50
N VAL A 39 8.38 -8.88 -3.45
CA VAL A 39 7.48 -8.05 -2.62
C VAL A 39 8.28 -6.96 -1.91
N TRP A 40 9.42 -7.31 -1.32
CA TRP A 40 10.31 -6.33 -0.67
C TRP A 40 10.91 -5.33 -1.66
N LEU A 41 11.32 -5.79 -2.86
CA LEU A 41 11.82 -4.92 -3.91
C LEU A 41 10.75 -3.93 -4.35
N VAL A 42 9.51 -4.37 -4.55
CA VAL A 42 8.42 -3.49 -4.95
C VAL A 42 8.06 -2.53 -3.81
N GLY A 43 8.09 -2.96 -2.55
CA GLY A 43 7.93 -2.06 -1.39
C GLY A 43 8.98 -0.94 -1.40
N ALA A 44 10.25 -1.28 -1.60
CA ALA A 44 11.34 -0.30 -1.67
C ALA A 44 11.22 0.64 -2.89
N VAL A 45 11.00 0.08 -4.09
CA VAL A 45 10.84 0.85 -5.33
C VAL A 45 9.63 1.77 -5.26
N SER A 46 8.50 1.27 -4.76
CA SER A 46 7.28 2.03 -4.55
C SER A 46 7.54 3.21 -3.62
N SER A 47 8.20 2.98 -2.48
CA SER A 47 8.53 4.04 -1.53
C SER A 47 9.41 5.14 -2.16
N SER A 48 10.40 4.77 -2.98
CA SER A 48 11.26 5.75 -3.69
C SER A 48 10.49 6.54 -4.76
N VAL A 49 9.64 5.86 -5.55
CA VAL A 49 8.87 6.50 -6.63
C VAL A 49 7.79 7.41 -6.05
N LEU A 50 7.08 6.96 -5.02
CA LEU A 50 6.01 7.72 -4.38
C LEU A 50 6.55 8.99 -3.73
N HIS A 51 7.69 8.93 -3.03
CA HIS A 51 8.34 10.11 -2.47
C HIS A 51 8.74 11.13 -3.55
N SER A 52 9.21 10.64 -4.71
CA SER A 52 9.55 11.48 -5.86
C SER A 52 8.31 12.13 -6.51
N ILE A 53 7.23 11.37 -6.69
CA ILE A 53 5.96 11.86 -7.22
C ILE A 53 5.35 12.90 -6.27
N LEU A 54 5.42 12.66 -4.96
CA LEU A 54 5.01 13.60 -3.92
C LEU A 54 5.76 14.91 -4.01
N SER A 55 7.09 14.85 -4.05
CA SER A 55 7.95 16.02 -4.16
C SER A 55 7.63 16.81 -5.44
N TYR A 56 7.42 16.12 -6.56
CA TYR A 56 7.07 16.74 -7.83
C TYR A 56 5.68 17.39 -7.84
N TYR A 57 4.64 16.66 -7.42
CA TYR A 57 3.26 17.14 -7.45
C TYR A 57 2.97 18.16 -6.35
N SER A 58 3.67 18.11 -5.22
CA SER A 58 3.61 19.14 -4.17
C SER A 58 3.85 20.51 -4.79
N ASN A 59 4.87 20.66 -5.64
CA ASN A 59 5.21 21.96 -6.23
C ASN A 59 4.23 22.47 -7.30
N ARG A 60 3.37 21.60 -7.87
CA ARG A 60 2.45 21.95 -8.96
C ARG A 60 0.97 21.98 -8.57
N ALA A 61 0.63 21.53 -7.36
CA ALA A 61 -0.77 21.52 -6.92
C ALA A 61 -1.26 22.94 -6.56
N THR A 62 -1.76 23.67 -7.57
CA THR A 62 -2.50 24.94 -7.45
C THR A 62 -4.00 24.73 -7.19
N CYS A 63 -4.36 23.67 -6.44
CA CYS A 63 -5.77 23.38 -6.15
C CYS A 63 -6.27 24.13 -4.91
N LYS A 64 -7.43 24.80 -5.03
CA LYS A 64 -8.14 25.51 -3.94
C LYS A 64 -8.54 24.63 -2.74
N LEU A 65 -8.47 23.30 -2.87
CA LEU A 65 -8.88 22.32 -1.84
C LEU A 65 -7.78 21.94 -0.81
N GLY A 66 -6.62 22.59 -0.87
CA GLY A 66 -5.47 22.28 -0.01
C GLY A 66 -4.60 21.15 -0.58
N ARG A 67 -3.29 21.38 -0.57
CA ARG A 67 -2.20 20.63 -1.24
C ARG A 67 -2.11 19.11 -0.91
N HIS A 68 -2.89 18.61 0.06
CA HIS A 68 -2.77 17.23 0.57
C HIS A 68 -4.05 16.37 0.45
N ARG A 69 -5.24 16.98 0.38
CA ARG A 69 -6.53 16.25 0.45
C ARG A 69 -6.87 15.35 -0.75
N PRO A 70 -6.63 15.74 -2.02
CA PRO A 70 -7.00 14.88 -3.15
C PRO A 70 -6.18 13.59 -3.23
N PHE A 71 -4.96 13.60 -2.72
CA PHE A 71 -4.08 12.42 -2.72
C PHE A 71 -4.45 11.37 -1.67
N ILE A 72 -4.96 11.80 -0.51
CA ILE A 72 -5.48 10.86 0.51
C ILE A 72 -6.70 10.11 -0.04
N PHE A 73 -7.59 10.82 -0.74
CA PHE A 73 -8.76 10.20 -1.36
C PHE A 73 -8.38 9.18 -2.44
N ALA A 74 -7.40 9.50 -3.30
CA ALA A 74 -6.85 8.56 -4.27
C ALA A 74 -6.24 7.31 -3.59
N GLY A 75 -5.58 7.49 -2.45
CA GLY A 75 -5.06 6.37 -1.64
C GLY A 75 -6.16 5.48 -1.07
N VAL A 76 -7.23 6.06 -0.52
CA VAL A 76 -8.37 5.29 -0.01
C VAL A 76 -9.04 4.46 -1.12
N ILE A 77 -9.18 5.04 -2.31
CA ILE A 77 -9.70 4.31 -3.48
C ILE A 77 -8.77 3.15 -3.85
N ALA A 78 -7.46 3.39 -3.91
CA ALA A 78 -6.48 2.34 -4.22
C ALA A 78 -6.50 1.20 -3.18
N VAL A 79 -6.57 1.52 -1.89
CA VAL A 79 -6.72 0.53 -0.80
C VAL A 79 -8.02 -0.27 -0.96
N THR A 80 -9.12 0.40 -1.30
CA THR A 80 -10.42 -0.27 -1.50
C THR A 80 -10.35 -1.27 -2.66
N ILE A 81 -9.73 -0.89 -3.77
CA ILE A 81 -9.53 -1.76 -4.94
C ILE A 81 -8.62 -2.94 -4.57
N ALA A 82 -7.55 -2.71 -3.80
CA ALA A 82 -6.66 -3.77 -3.33
C ALA A 82 -7.39 -4.78 -2.46
N PHE A 83 -8.18 -4.33 -1.47
CA PHE A 83 -8.98 -5.22 -0.62
C PHE A 83 -10.03 -6.01 -1.40
N LEU A 84 -10.70 -5.38 -2.37
CA LEU A 84 -11.64 -6.08 -3.25
C LEU A 84 -10.91 -7.17 -4.05
N THR A 85 -9.72 -6.87 -4.58
CA THR A 85 -8.92 -7.84 -5.34
C THR A 85 -8.47 -9.02 -4.46
N ILE A 86 -8.08 -8.75 -3.22
CA ILE A 86 -7.69 -9.79 -2.25
C ILE A 86 -8.90 -10.65 -1.85
N GLY A 87 -10.03 -10.02 -1.52
CA GLY A 87 -11.25 -10.71 -1.07
C GLY A 87 -11.91 -11.54 -2.15
N PHE A 88 -11.95 -11.02 -3.39
CA PHE A 88 -12.51 -11.71 -4.55
C PHE A 88 -11.45 -12.47 -5.36
N ALA A 89 -10.25 -12.70 -4.81
CA ALA A 89 -9.17 -13.37 -5.55
C ALA A 89 -9.59 -14.73 -6.10
N ALA A 90 -10.39 -15.49 -5.34
CA ALA A 90 -10.92 -16.79 -5.76
C ALA A 90 -11.91 -16.66 -6.93
N ASP A 91 -12.85 -15.70 -6.87
CA ASP A 91 -13.83 -15.48 -7.94
C ASP A 91 -13.21 -14.89 -9.21
N ILE A 92 -12.27 -13.95 -9.06
CA ILE A 92 -11.51 -13.39 -10.19
C ILE A 92 -10.68 -14.48 -10.85
N SER A 93 -10.04 -15.36 -10.07
CA SER A 93 -9.27 -16.48 -10.63
C SER A 93 -10.15 -17.49 -11.36
N TYR A 94 -11.35 -17.73 -10.85
CA TYR A 94 -12.34 -18.60 -11.47
C TYR A 94 -12.82 -18.02 -12.82
N ALA A 95 -13.12 -16.72 -12.85
CA ALA A 95 -13.47 -16.01 -14.08
C ALA A 95 -12.31 -16.00 -15.12
N PHE A 96 -11.05 -16.02 -14.67
CA PHE A 96 -9.87 -16.16 -15.53
C PHE A 96 -9.57 -17.61 -15.96
N GLY A 97 -10.47 -18.55 -15.65
CA GLY A 97 -10.41 -19.92 -16.16
C GLY A 97 -9.65 -20.92 -15.28
N ASP A 98 -9.56 -20.70 -13.97
CA ASP A 98 -9.18 -21.79 -13.05
C ASP A 98 -10.33 -22.80 -12.95
N ASN A 99 -10.05 -24.06 -13.29
CA ASN A 99 -11.01 -25.15 -13.12
C ASN A 99 -11.16 -25.48 -11.63
N LEU A 100 -12.41 -25.62 -11.15
CA LEU A 100 -12.77 -25.98 -9.76
C LEU A 100 -12.13 -27.28 -9.23
N SER A 101 -11.51 -28.09 -10.10
CA SER A 101 -11.07 -29.46 -9.83
C SER A 101 -9.60 -29.60 -9.40
N GLU A 102 -8.76 -28.57 -9.51
CA GLU A 102 -7.34 -28.69 -9.13
C GLU A 102 -7.09 -28.26 -7.67
N LYS A 103 -6.39 -29.14 -6.91
CA LYS A 103 -6.01 -28.94 -5.51
C LYS A 103 -5.06 -27.75 -5.29
N ALA A 104 -4.36 -27.32 -6.34
CA ALA A 104 -3.51 -26.15 -6.32
C ALA A 104 -4.05 -25.15 -7.36
N ARG A 105 -4.49 -23.97 -6.90
CA ARG A 105 -4.96 -22.88 -7.78
C ARG A 105 -3.84 -21.84 -7.94
N PRO A 106 -2.87 -22.07 -8.85
CA PRO A 106 -1.73 -21.18 -8.99
C PRO A 106 -2.14 -19.78 -9.42
N ARG A 107 -3.25 -19.63 -10.17
CA ARG A 107 -3.75 -18.32 -10.62
C ARG A 107 -4.45 -17.57 -9.50
N ALA A 108 -5.25 -18.24 -8.67
CA ALA A 108 -5.81 -17.64 -7.46
C ALA A 108 -4.71 -17.11 -6.54
N LEU A 109 -3.66 -17.90 -6.34
CA LEU A 109 -2.50 -17.50 -5.55
C LEU A 109 -1.76 -16.30 -6.18
N ALA A 110 -1.63 -16.25 -7.51
CA ALA A 110 -1.01 -15.12 -8.21
C ALA A 110 -1.82 -13.83 -8.07
N ILE A 111 -3.15 -13.89 -8.23
CA ILE A 111 -4.05 -12.73 -8.06
C ILE A 111 -4.03 -12.25 -6.62
N PHE A 112 -4.07 -13.17 -5.66
CA PHE A 112 -3.95 -12.84 -4.24
C PHE A 112 -2.61 -12.13 -3.94
N LYS A 113 -1.49 -12.61 -4.50
CA LYS A 113 -0.17 -11.96 -4.39
C LYS A 113 -0.15 -10.56 -5.01
N ILE A 114 -0.79 -10.37 -6.17
CA ILE A 114 -0.91 -9.05 -6.82
C ILE A 114 -1.74 -8.09 -5.95
N GLY A 115 -2.82 -8.58 -5.34
CA GLY A 115 -3.63 -7.81 -4.40
C GLY A 115 -2.82 -7.33 -3.18
N LEU A 116 -2.03 -8.23 -2.57
CA LEU A 116 -1.12 -7.88 -1.48
C LEU A 116 -0.07 -6.85 -1.93
N LEU A 117 0.45 -6.96 -3.15
CA LEU A 117 1.39 -6.01 -3.71
C LEU A 117 0.77 -4.60 -3.85
N MET A 118 -0.47 -4.52 -4.33
CA MET A 118 -1.19 -3.25 -4.44
C MET A 118 -1.48 -2.65 -3.06
N LEU A 119 -1.79 -3.49 -2.08
CA LEU A 119 -2.02 -3.05 -0.70
C LEU A 119 -0.75 -2.43 -0.12
N GLU A 120 0.40 -3.06 -0.32
CA GLU A 120 1.70 -2.55 0.14
C GLU A 120 2.05 -1.18 -0.48
N ILE A 121 1.87 -1.05 -1.79
CA ILE A 121 2.06 0.23 -2.49
C ILE A 121 1.15 1.31 -1.90
N SER A 122 -0.09 0.95 -1.57
CA SER A 122 -1.07 1.88 -1.02
C SER A 122 -0.71 2.32 0.41
N ILE A 123 -0.27 1.38 1.26
CA ILE A 123 0.21 1.66 2.62
C ILE A 123 1.41 2.62 2.57
N ASN A 124 2.39 2.32 1.72
CA ASN A 124 3.58 3.17 1.53
C ASN A 124 3.23 4.56 1.01
N MET A 125 2.21 4.69 0.16
CA MET A 125 1.74 5.99 -0.32
C MET A 125 1.11 6.83 0.79
N ILE A 126 0.28 6.23 1.64
CA ILE A 126 -0.38 6.95 2.74
C ILE A 126 0.68 7.34 3.79
N ASP A 127 1.65 6.48 4.08
CA ASP A 127 2.74 6.75 5.02
C ASP A 127 3.61 7.94 4.56
N ALA A 128 4.07 7.89 3.30
CA ALA A 128 4.86 8.97 2.71
C ALA A 128 4.12 10.31 2.75
N ARG A 129 2.80 10.33 2.48
CA ARG A 129 1.98 11.55 2.60
C ARG A 129 1.83 12.02 4.04
N CYS A 130 1.69 11.11 5.00
CA CYS A 130 1.60 11.48 6.42
C CYS A 130 2.89 12.13 6.89
N LYS A 131 4.04 11.59 6.46
CA LYS A 131 5.36 12.15 6.76
C LYS A 131 5.56 13.54 6.14
N ASP A 132 5.30 13.70 4.84
CA ASP A 132 5.35 15.01 4.18
C ASP A 132 4.46 16.06 4.87
N PHE A 133 3.27 15.65 5.33
CA PHE A 133 2.34 16.55 6.00
C PHE A 133 2.81 16.94 7.41
N LEU A 134 3.43 16.01 8.14
CA LEU A 134 4.06 16.30 9.42
C LEU A 134 5.23 17.27 9.25
N ASP A 135 6.06 17.08 8.22
CA ASP A 135 7.19 17.97 7.91
C ASP A 135 6.72 19.38 7.50
N ASP A 136 5.62 19.51 6.74
CA ASP A 136 5.01 20.83 6.43
C ASP A 136 4.46 21.51 7.69
N LEU A 137 3.83 20.75 8.60
CA LEU A 137 3.35 21.29 9.89
C LEU A 137 4.52 21.77 10.78
N ALA A 138 5.56 20.96 10.92
CA ALA A 138 6.74 21.30 11.71
C ALA A 138 7.46 22.54 11.15
N SER A 139 7.59 22.62 9.83
CA SER A 139 8.20 23.78 9.15
C SER A 139 7.39 25.08 9.32
N ARG A 140 6.06 25.00 9.42
CA ARG A 140 5.22 26.17 9.69
C ARG A 140 5.35 26.63 11.14
N ASP A 141 5.37 25.70 12.08
CA ASP A 141 5.51 25.98 13.51
C ASP A 141 6.84 26.71 13.81
N GLN A 142 7.95 26.25 13.20
CA GLN A 142 9.26 26.91 13.30
C GLN A 142 9.32 28.32 12.70
N ARG A 143 8.44 28.69 11.75
CA ARG A 143 8.40 30.05 11.19
C ARG A 143 7.57 31.02 12.03
N THR A 144 6.77 30.50 12.95
CA THR A 144 5.92 31.29 13.87
C THR A 144 6.59 31.58 15.22
N ILE A 145 7.80 31.06 15.45
CA ILE A 145 8.67 31.34 16.60
C ILE A 145 9.75 32.32 16.15
#